data_AF-A0A4R6ME46-F1
#
_entry.id   AF-A0A4R6ME46-F1
#
_cell.length_a   1.000
_cell.length_b   1.000
_cell.length_c   1.000
_cell.angle_alpha   90.00
_cell.angle_beta   90.00
_cell.angle_gamma   90.00
#
_symmetry.space_group_name_H-M   'P 1'
#
loop_
_entity.id
_entity.type
_entity.pdbx_description
1 polymer ?
#
loop_
_entity_poly.entity_id
_entity_poly.type
_entity_poly.pdbx_seq_one_letter_code
_entity_poly.pdbx_strand_id
1 'polypeptide(L)'
;MKMTVESDKIVFSGVYSLESIKEYSEQINSGNHAPSTIDVSALIGAGAPLFALFLQVVKKSRVLSVVGASVELIDMAKLYGVDQVLTFEA
;
A
#
# COMPACT_ATOMS: atom_id res chain seq x y z
N MET A 1 -8.51 9.84 1.43
CA MET A 1 -7.79 8.73 2.11
C MET A 1 -7.01 9.29 3.30
N LYS A 2 -6.67 8.46 4.29
CA LYS A 2 -5.76 8.79 5.40
C LYS A 2 -4.63 7.75 5.44
N MET A 3 -3.40 8.21 5.68
CA MET A 3 -2.25 7.35 5.99
C MET A 3 -1.86 7.53 7.46
N THR A 4 -1.56 6.44 8.16
CA THR A 4 -0.97 6.44 9.50
C THR A 4 0.27 5.55 9.47
N VAL A 5 1.39 6.04 10.01
CA VAL A 5 2.67 5.32 10.03
C VAL A 5 2.96 4.90 11.46
N GLU A 6 3.11 3.61 11.66
CA GLU A 6 3.54 2.96 12.90
C GLU A 6 4.96 2.39 12.69
N SER A 7 5.61 1.89 13.74
CA SER A 7 7.03 1.53 13.71
C SER A 7 7.40 0.51 12.62
N ASP A 8 6.51 -0.45 12.33
CA ASP A 8 6.71 -1.54 11.36
C ASP A 8 5.57 -1.66 10.34
N LYS A 9 4.59 -0.75 10.38
CA LYS A 9 3.32 -0.86 9.67
C LYS A 9 2.86 0.49 9.11
N ILE A 10 2.29 0.49 7.92
CA ILE A 10 1.54 1.63 7.37
C ILE A 10 0.07 1.24 7.25
N VAL A 11 -0.83 2.09 7.73
CA VAL A 11 -2.27 1.88 7.63
C VAL A 11 -2.87 2.90 6.66
N PHE A 12 -3.56 2.42 5.62
CA PHE A 12 -4.38 3.23 4.74
C PHE A 12 -5.87 3.01 5.03
N SER A 13 -6.61 4.11 5.22
CA SER A 13 -8.04 4.05 5.54
C SER A 13 -8.85 5.14 4.83
N GLY A 14 -10.15 4.91 4.74
CA GLY A 14 -11.11 5.80 4.09
C GLY A 14 -11.16 5.63 2.57
N VAL A 15 -11.74 6.60 1.86
CA VAL A 15 -11.93 6.51 0.41
C VAL A 15 -10.63 6.81 -0.33
N TYR A 16 -10.26 5.93 -1.27
CA TYR A 16 -9.14 6.12 -2.18
C TYR A 16 -9.30 7.41 -3.01
N SER A 17 -8.22 8.17 -3.13
CA SER A 17 -8.14 9.32 -4.04
C SER A 17 -6.73 9.46 -4.61
N LEU A 18 -6.64 9.81 -5.89
CA LEU A 18 -5.35 10.02 -6.56
C LEU A 18 -4.53 11.17 -5.93
N GLU A 19 -5.21 12.20 -5.43
CA GLU A 19 -4.58 13.32 -4.75
C GLU A 19 -3.82 12.88 -3.50
N SER A 20 -4.46 12.11 -2.62
CA SER A 20 -3.81 11.58 -1.41
C SER A 20 -2.62 10.66 -1.73
N ILE A 21 -2.67 9.90 -2.83
CA ILE A 21 -1.54 9.06 -3.26
C ILE A 21 -0.29 9.90 -3.57
N LYS A 22 -0.47 11.05 -4.22
CA LYS A 22 0.65 11.95 -4.56
C LYS A 22 1.30 12.50 -3.28
N GLU A 23 0.48 12.98 -2.34
CA GLU A 23 0.95 13.48 -1.04
C GLU A 23 1.75 12.41 -0.27
N TYR A 24 1.27 11.16 -0.27
CA TYR A 24 1.93 10.09 0.48
C TYR A 24 3.20 9.56 -0.19
N SER A 25 3.32 9.67 -1.51
CA SER A 25 4.56 9.31 -2.21
C SER A 25 5.73 10.20 -1.76
N GLU A 26 5.51 11.49 -1.56
CA GLU A 26 6.53 12.42 -1.07
C GLU A 26 6.93 12.11 0.39
N GLN A 27 5.96 11.79 1.24
CA GLN A 27 6.19 11.38 2.63
C GLN A 27 6.96 10.07 2.73
N ILE A 28 6.59 9.06 1.93
CA ILE A 28 7.28 7.77 1.90
C ILE A 28 8.71 7.95 1.40
N ASN A 29 8.95 8.79 0.37
CA ASN A 29 10.30 9.01 -0.15
C ASN A 29 11.22 9.69 0.87
N SER A 30 10.71 10.68 1.61
CA SER A 30 11.49 11.43 2.62
C SER A 30 11.68 10.68 3.95
N GLY A 31 10.80 9.73 4.30
CA GLY A 31 10.89 8.97 5.53
C GLY A 31 11.97 7.87 5.51
N ASN A 32 12.66 7.68 6.64
CA ASN A 32 13.58 6.54 6.85
C ASN A 32 12.89 5.28 7.42
N HIS A 33 11.58 5.18 7.26
CA HIS A 33 10.80 4.04 7.75
C HIS A 33 10.86 2.88 6.76
N ALA A 34 11.12 1.68 7.28
CA ALA A 34 11.14 0.43 6.53
C ALA A 34 10.03 -0.49 7.06
N PRO A 35 8.75 -0.18 6.79
CA PRO A 35 7.63 -0.98 7.27
C PRO A 35 7.65 -2.36 6.60
N SER A 36 7.25 -3.39 7.34
CA SER A 36 7.10 -4.75 6.81
C SER A 36 5.65 -5.06 6.40
N THR A 37 4.70 -4.23 6.85
CA THR A 37 3.27 -4.44 6.61
C THR A 37 2.58 -3.18 6.12
N ILE A 38 1.64 -3.33 5.19
CA ILE A 38 0.65 -2.33 4.80
C ILE A 38 -0.74 -2.89 5.14
N ASP A 39 -1.51 -2.16 5.92
CA ASP A 39 -2.90 -2.52 6.23
C ASP A 39 -3.86 -1.64 5.44
N VAL A 40 -4.75 -2.31 4.69
CA VAL A 40 -5.77 -1.70 3.84
C VAL A 40 -7.18 -2.16 4.23
N SER A 41 -7.36 -2.79 5.39
CA SER A 41 -8.64 -3.33 5.87
C SER A 41 -9.78 -2.29 5.92
N ALA A 42 -9.42 -1.03 6.16
CA ALA A 42 -10.36 0.09 6.23
C ALA A 42 -10.32 0.99 4.97
N LEU A 43 -9.68 0.55 3.89
CA LEU A 43 -9.60 1.29 2.63
C LEU A 43 -10.80 0.98 1.74
N ILE A 44 -11.41 2.02 1.18
CA ILE A 44 -12.57 1.92 0.28
C ILE A 44 -12.14 2.30 -1.13
N GLY A 45 -12.18 1.33 -2.05
CA GLY A 45 -11.76 1.47 -3.44
C GLY A 45 -10.24 1.46 -3.62
N ALA A 46 -9.80 1.26 -4.86
CA ALA A 46 -8.40 1.23 -5.23
C ALA A 46 -8.19 1.59 -6.71
N GLY A 47 -6.96 1.96 -7.06
CA GLY A 47 -6.55 2.20 -8.43
C GLY A 47 -5.08 1.85 -8.63
N ALA A 48 -4.65 1.70 -9.89
CA ALA A 48 -3.25 1.38 -10.22
C ALA A 48 -2.19 2.24 -9.49
N PRO A 49 -2.40 3.56 -9.27
CA PRO A 49 -1.46 4.39 -8.51
C PRO A 49 -1.23 3.93 -7.06
N LEU A 50 -2.18 3.24 -6.44
CA LEU A 50 -2.02 2.66 -5.10
C LEU A 50 -0.90 1.61 -5.08
N PHE A 51 -0.85 0.73 -6.07
CA PHE A 51 0.21 -0.27 -6.17
C PHE A 51 1.58 0.37 -6.44
N ALA A 52 1.62 1.44 -7.23
CA ALA A 52 2.85 2.19 -7.42
C ALA A 52 3.38 2.76 -6.10
N LEU A 53 2.50 3.20 -5.20
CA LEU A 53 2.86 3.62 -3.84
C LEU A 53 3.41 2.45 -3.02
N PHE A 54 2.75 1.29 -3.03
CA PHE A 54 3.21 0.09 -2.30
C PHE A 54 4.58 -0.39 -2.78
N LEU A 55 4.82 -0.39 -4.09
CA LEU A 55 6.12 -0.73 -4.65
C LEU A 55 7.24 0.23 -4.24
N GLN A 56 6.94 1.51 -4.00
CA GLN A 56 7.93 2.43 -3.44
C GLN A 56 8.31 2.05 -2.01
N VAL A 57 7.35 1.56 -1.22
CA VAL A 57 7.59 1.05 0.13
C VAL A 57 8.46 -0.23 0.07
N VAL A 58 8.19 -1.15 -0.86
CA VAL A 58 9.03 -2.35 -1.07
C VAL A 58 10.50 -1.99 -1.35
N LYS A 59 10.78 -0.89 -2.05
CA LYS A 59 12.19 -0.49 -2.28
C LYS A 59 12.94 -0.20 -0.98
N LYS A 60 12.23 0.07 0.12
CA LYS A 60 12.78 0.30 1.46
C LYS A 60 12.75 -0.95 2.35
N SER A 61 11.96 -1.96 1.99
CA SER A 61 11.72 -3.17 2.80
C SER A 61 11.80 -4.43 1.94
N ARG A 62 12.71 -5.37 2.26
CA ARG A 62 12.95 -6.57 1.42
C ARG A 62 11.71 -7.46 1.22
N VAL A 63 10.77 -7.44 2.15
CA VAL A 63 9.49 -8.17 2.10
C VAL A 63 8.40 -7.25 2.65
N LEU A 64 7.28 -7.16 1.94
CA LEU A 64 6.14 -6.33 2.32
C LEU A 64 4.85 -7.16 2.19
N SER A 65 4.13 -7.30 3.30
CA SER A 65 2.79 -7.91 3.31
C SER A 65 1.72 -6.83 3.25
N VAL A 66 0.67 -7.05 2.48
CA VAL A 66 -0.53 -6.21 2.40
C VAL A 66 -1.68 -6.97 3.05
N VAL A 67 -2.15 -6.51 4.20
CA VAL A 67 -3.17 -7.18 5.01
C VAL A 67 -4.53 -6.50 4.91
N GLY A 68 -5.61 -7.27 4.99
CA GLY A 68 -6.99 -6.79 4.89
C GLY A 68 -7.38 -6.36 3.48
N ALA A 69 -6.72 -6.92 2.47
CA ALA A 69 -7.00 -6.62 1.07
C ALA A 69 -8.34 -7.23 0.65
N SER A 70 -9.21 -6.42 0.03
CA SER A 70 -10.42 -6.95 -0.60
C SER A 70 -10.07 -7.89 -1.76
N VAL A 71 -10.98 -8.82 -2.08
CA VAL A 71 -10.81 -9.73 -3.23
C VAL A 71 -10.56 -8.95 -4.52
N GLU A 72 -11.28 -7.85 -4.73
CA GLU A 72 -11.08 -6.96 -5.88
C GLU A 72 -9.66 -6.39 -5.94
N LEU A 73 -9.10 -5.93 -4.81
CA LEU A 73 -7.74 -5.40 -4.76
C LEU A 73 -6.70 -6.49 -5.08
N ILE A 74 -6.91 -7.71 -4.58
CA ILE A 74 -6.05 -8.87 -4.86
C ILE A 74 -6.09 -9.22 -6.35
N ASP A 75 -7.28 -9.23 -6.96
CA ASP A 75 -7.44 -9.52 -8.38
C ASP A 75 -6.82 -8.43 -9.26
N MET A 76 -6.96 -7.15 -8.88
CA MET A 76 -6.24 -6.05 -9.53
C MET A 76 -4.71 -6.20 -9.39
N ALA A 77 -4.22 -6.65 -8.24
CA ALA A 77 -2.79 -6.88 -8.06
C ALA A 77 -2.25 -7.96 -9.00
N LYS A 78 -2.98 -9.06 -9.18
CA LYS A 78 -2.65 -10.11 -10.16
C LYS A 78 -2.70 -9.59 -11.60
N LEU A 79 -3.74 -8.80 -11.94
CA LEU A 79 -3.89 -8.21 -13.27
C LEU A 79 -2.68 -7.33 -13.65
N TYR A 80 -2.15 -6.59 -12.68
CA TYR A 80 -0.98 -5.74 -12.87
C TYR A 80 0.36 -6.46 -12.59
N GLY A 81 0.34 -7.74 -12.23
CA GLY A 81 1.53 -8.55 -11.92
C GLY A 81 2.31 -8.12 -10.67
N VAL A 82 1.65 -7.40 -9.75
CA VAL A 82 2.29 -6.87 -8.52
C VAL A 82 2.34 -7.89 -7.40
N ASP A 83 1.53 -8.94 -7.49
CA ASP A 83 1.48 -10.10 -6.60
C ASP A 83 2.78 -10.93 -6.59
N GLN A 84 3.65 -10.73 -7.58
CA GLN A 84 4.99 -11.33 -7.62
C GLN A 84 5.97 -10.68 -6.64
N VAL A 85 5.65 -9.48 -6.15
CA VAL A 85 6.51 -8.64 -5.31
C VAL A 85 5.89 -8.35 -3.95
N LEU A 86 4.55 -8.27 -3.90
CA LEU A 86 3.77 -8.02 -2.70
C LEU A 86 3.03 -9.30 -2.29
N THR A 87 3.08 -9.65 -1.01
CA THR A 87 2.24 -10.73 -0.47
C THR A 87 0.92 -10.14 0.01
N PHE A 88 -0.21 -10.63 -0.48
CA PHE A 88 -1.53 -10.16 -0.07
C PHE A 88 -2.21 -11.17 0.85
N GLU A 89 -2.73 -10.68 1.97
CA GLU A 89 -3.47 -11.45 2.97
C GLU A 89 -4.87 -10.82 3.10
N ALA A 90 -5.90 -11.63 2.85
CA ALA A 90 -7.30 -11.22 2.92
C ALA A 90 -7.80 -11.17 4.37
#